data_AF-A0A960QDI7-F1
#
_entry.id   AF-A0A960QDI7-F1
#
_cell.length_a   1.000
_cell.length_b   1.000
_cell.length_c   1.000
_cell.angle_alpha   90.00
_cell.angle_beta   90.00
_cell.angle_gamma   90.00
#
_symmetry.space_group_name_H-M   'P 1'
#
loop_
_entity.id
_entity.type
_entity.pdbx_description
1 polymer ?
#
loop_
_entity_poly.entity_id
_entity_poly.type
_entity_poly.pdbx_seq_one_letter_code
_entity_poly.pdbx_strand_id
1 'polypeptide(L)'
;MSWPRNLKKPLYVRPSSRVRYMGKNYIVKRDISGAIYSIIGRMTRKLPSEAEAIAAAQNQKLICTWGAYYSVYVGVDAEEQPLILTYLWDEEKKRGIQPPDMSEGIILSDED
;
A
#
# COMPACT_ATOMS: atom_id res chain seq x y z
N MET A 1 -18.96 15.10 6.30
CA MET A 1 -18.45 14.65 7.60
C MET A 1 -16.93 14.78 7.56
N SER A 2 -16.28 14.92 8.71
CA SER A 2 -14.82 14.89 8.81
C SER A 2 -14.41 13.66 9.60
N TRP A 3 -13.26 13.06 9.27
CA TRP A 3 -12.76 11.87 9.96
C TRP A 3 -12.69 12.07 11.49
N PRO A 4 -13.25 11.16 12.31
CA PRO A 4 -13.23 11.29 13.76
C PRO A 4 -11.81 11.31 14.32
N ARG A 5 -11.52 12.24 15.24
CA ARG A 5 -10.17 12.43 15.82
C ARG A 5 -9.68 11.24 16.66
N ASN A 6 -10.60 10.44 17.19
CA ASN A 6 -10.31 9.27 18.01
C ASN A 6 -9.99 8.00 17.19
N LEU A 7 -10.09 8.05 15.86
CA LEU A 7 -9.82 6.92 14.98
C LEU A 7 -8.51 7.14 14.22
N LYS A 8 -7.76 6.07 13.99
CA LYS A 8 -6.58 6.10 13.13
C LYS A 8 -6.99 6.60 11.73
N LYS A 9 -6.27 7.59 11.22
CA LYS A 9 -6.54 8.14 9.88
C LYS A 9 -6.29 7.06 8.81
N PRO A 10 -7.04 7.07 7.70
CA PRO A 10 -6.79 6.18 6.57
C PRO A 10 -5.40 6.41 6.01
N LEU A 11 -4.72 5.34 5.62
CA LEU A 11 -3.48 5.42 4.86
C LEU A 11 -3.77 6.01 3.49
N TYR A 12 -3.12 7.12 3.14
CA TYR A 12 -3.16 7.63 1.78
C TYR A 12 -2.27 6.79 0.86
N VAL A 13 -2.85 6.21 -0.19
CA VAL A 13 -2.13 5.39 -1.17
C VAL A 13 -1.99 6.18 -2.45
N ARG A 14 -0.75 6.52 -2.80
CA ARG A 14 -0.41 7.16 -4.08
C ARG A 14 -0.78 6.22 -5.24
N PRO A 15 -1.15 6.75 -6.43
CA PRO A 15 -1.43 5.92 -7.60
C PRO A 15 -0.32 4.92 -7.96
N SER A 16 0.94 5.35 -7.87
CA SER A 16 2.13 4.52 -8.13
C SER A 16 2.36 3.42 -7.07
N SER A 17 1.84 3.60 -5.86
CA SER A 17 1.97 2.66 -4.74
C SER A 17 0.95 1.52 -4.79
N ARG A 18 0.04 1.51 -5.75
CA ARG A 18 -0.93 0.42 -5.93
C ARG A 18 -0.52 -0.47 -7.09
N VAL A 19 -0.18 -1.71 -6.79
CA VAL A 19 0.26 -2.71 -7.77
C VAL A 19 -0.69 -3.91 -7.76
N ARG A 20 -0.76 -4.63 -8.89
CA ARG A 20 -1.61 -5.82 -9.02
C ARG A 20 -0.76 -7.08 -9.12
N TYR A 21 -1.06 -8.07 -8.29
CA TYR A 21 -0.42 -9.38 -8.31
C TYR A 21 -1.47 -10.47 -8.20
N MET A 22 -1.44 -11.46 -9.11
CA MET A 22 -2.41 -12.57 -9.18
C MET A 22 -3.88 -12.13 -9.03
N GLY A 23 -4.25 -11.05 -9.72
CA GLY A 23 -5.61 -10.51 -9.68
C GLY A 23 -5.96 -9.67 -8.44
N LYS A 24 -5.13 -9.69 -7.39
CA LYS A 24 -5.30 -8.95 -6.13
C LYS A 24 -4.54 -7.61 -6.15
N ASN A 25 -5.02 -6.62 -5.41
CA ASN A 25 -4.40 -5.30 -5.31
C ASN A 25 -3.56 -5.20 -4.02
N TYR A 26 -2.30 -4.79 -4.18
CA TYR A 26 -1.36 -4.62 -3.08
C TYR A 26 -0.92 -3.16 -2.99
N ILE A 27 -0.61 -2.75 -1.76
CA ILE A 27 -0.09 -1.44 -1.41
C ILE A 27 1.40 -1.63 -1.15
N VAL A 28 2.24 -0.92 -1.90
CA VAL A 28 3.70 -0.97 -1.79
C VAL A 28 4.28 0.37 -1.39
N LYS A 29 5.44 0.32 -0.75
CA LYS A 29 6.30 1.49 -0.57
C LYS A 29 7.35 1.52 -1.68
N ARG A 30 7.64 2.73 -2.14
CA ARG A 30 8.63 3.01 -3.15
C ARG A 30 9.65 4.02 -2.60
N ASP A 31 10.89 3.90 -3.03
CA ASP A 31 11.92 4.87 -2.70
C ASP A 31 11.80 6.14 -3.57
N ILE A 32 12.75 7.06 -3.41
CA ILE A 32 12.83 8.30 -4.23
C ILE A 32 13.01 8.03 -5.72
N SER A 33 13.64 6.91 -6.09
CA SER A 33 13.86 6.48 -7.48
C SER A 33 12.62 5.80 -8.06
N GLY A 34 11.58 5.62 -7.26
CA GLY A 34 10.35 4.93 -7.62
C GLY A 34 10.47 3.41 -7.54
N ALA A 35 11.59 2.85 -7.08
CA ALA A 35 11.77 1.41 -6.93
C ALA A 35 11.00 0.88 -5.71
N ILE A 36 10.33 -0.27 -5.87
CA ILE A 36 9.58 -0.90 -4.79
C ILE A 36 10.56 -1.44 -3.74
N TYR A 37 10.33 -1.20 -2.45
CA TYR A 37 11.18 -1.74 -1.39
C TYR A 37 10.43 -2.50 -0.30
N SER A 38 9.10 -2.34 -0.22
CA SER A 38 8.31 -3.00 0.82
C SER A 38 6.84 -3.13 0.43
N ILE A 39 6.14 -4.11 0.99
CA ILE A 39 4.69 -4.29 0.87
C ILE A 39 4.03 -3.87 2.19
N ILE A 40 3.09 -2.93 2.12
CA ILE A 40 2.31 -2.50 3.29
C ILE A 40 1.16 -3.48 3.57
N GLY A 41 0.48 -3.93 2.52
CA GLY A 41 -0.73 -4.73 2.68
C GLY A 41 -1.45 -5.05 1.38
N ARG A 42 -2.49 -5.85 1.51
CA ARG A 42 -3.40 -6.24 0.41
C ARG A 42 -4.76 -5.60 0.61
N MET A 43 -5.26 -4.90 -0.41
CA MET A 43 -6.63 -4.36 -0.41
C MET A 43 -7.63 -5.50 -0.57
N THR A 44 -8.66 -5.53 0.28
CA THR A 44 -9.64 -6.63 0.33
C THR A 44 -11.04 -6.21 -0.08
N ARG A 45 -11.52 -5.07 0.43
CA ARG A 45 -12.91 -4.62 0.22
C ARG A 45 -12.95 -3.12 -0.02
N LYS A 46 -13.50 -2.71 -1.17
CA LYS A 46 -13.83 -1.31 -1.46
C LYS A 46 -14.98 -0.85 -0.59
N LEU A 47 -14.86 0.36 -0.06
CA LEU A 47 -15.88 1.04 0.74
C LEU A 47 -16.40 2.24 -0.08
N PRO A 48 -17.70 2.30 -0.36
CA PRO A 48 -18.29 3.29 -1.26
C PRO A 48 -18.42 4.68 -0.62
N SER A 49 -18.31 4.80 0.70
CA SER A 49 -18.49 6.07 1.41
C SER A 49 -17.53 6.23 2.60
N GLU A 50 -17.32 7.48 3.02
CA GLU A 50 -16.59 7.81 4.25
C GLU A 50 -17.29 7.23 5.49
N ALA A 51 -18.63 7.20 5.52
CA ALA A 51 -19.39 6.63 6.62
C ALA A 51 -19.07 5.14 6.83
N GLU A 52 -18.98 4.36 5.76
CA GLU A 52 -18.55 2.95 5.84
C GLU A 52 -17.09 2.80 6.25
N ALA A 53 -16.22 3.71 5.82
CA ALA A 53 -14.82 3.74 6.24
C ALA A 53 -14.67 4.01 7.73
N ILE A 54 -15.44 4.95 8.28
CA ILE A 54 -15.49 5.24 9.72
C ILE A 54 -16.02 4.02 10.48
N ALA A 55 -17.12 3.42 10.04
CA ALA A 55 -17.66 2.21 10.67
C ALA A 55 -16.67 1.04 10.65
N ALA A 56 -15.94 0.85 9.55
CA ALA A 56 -14.90 -0.17 9.47
C ALA A 56 -13.71 0.14 10.41
N ALA A 57 -13.30 1.41 10.51
CA ALA A 57 -12.24 1.83 11.44
C ALA A 57 -12.65 1.66 12.91
N GLN A 58 -13.91 1.92 13.27
CA GLN A 58 -14.46 1.64 14.61
C GLN A 58 -14.38 0.15 14.95
N ASN A 59 -14.56 -0.72 13.94
CA ASN A 59 -14.37 -2.18 14.05
C ASN A 59 -12.90 -2.62 13.90
N GLN A 60 -11.95 -1.73 14.19
CA GLN A 60 -10.50 -1.98 14.19
C GLN A 60 -9.95 -2.49 12.84
N LYS A 61 -10.63 -2.20 11.72
CA LYS A 61 -10.10 -2.52 10.39
C LYS A 61 -9.12 -1.46 9.93
N LEU A 62 -8.09 -1.89 9.19
CA LEU A 62 -7.15 -0.99 8.55
C LEU A 62 -7.77 -0.42 7.27
N ILE A 63 -7.76 0.90 7.15
CA ILE A 63 -8.38 1.63 6.05
C ILE A 63 -7.32 2.38 5.26
N CYS A 64 -7.40 2.31 3.94
CA CYS A 64 -6.65 3.17 3.05
C CYS A 64 -7.60 3.98 2.14
N THR A 65 -7.08 5.08 1.60
CA THR A 65 -7.74 5.87 0.55
C THR A 65 -6.91 5.80 -0.72
N TRP A 66 -7.57 5.62 -1.86
CA TRP A 66 -6.95 5.66 -3.19
C TRP A 66 -7.85 6.44 -4.14
N GLY A 67 -7.36 7.60 -4.59
CA GLY A 67 -8.17 8.53 -5.37
C GLY A 67 -9.39 9.00 -4.57
N ALA A 68 -10.58 8.68 -5.08
CA ALA A 68 -11.86 9.12 -4.51
C ALA A 68 -12.58 8.05 -3.65
N TYR A 69 -11.95 6.92 -3.32
CA TYR A 69 -12.60 5.88 -2.53
C TYR A 69 -11.73 5.32 -1.39
N TYR A 70 -12.40 4.70 -0.42
CA TYR A 70 -11.78 4.01 0.70
C TYR A 70 -11.74 2.50 0.48
N SER A 71 -10.78 1.81 1.08
CA SER A 71 -10.73 0.36 1.07
C SER A 71 -10.22 -0.16 2.39
N VAL A 72 -10.73 -1.33 2.78
CA VAL A 72 -10.08 -2.15 3.80
C VAL A 72 -8.83 -2.77 3.19
N TYR A 73 -7.77 -2.86 3.97
CA TYR A 73 -6.61 -3.67 3.65
C TYR A 73 -6.18 -4.53 4.83
N VAL A 74 -5.38 -5.55 4.56
CA VAL A 74 -4.81 -6.44 5.56
C VAL A 74 -3.30 -6.52 5.38
N GLY A 75 -2.57 -6.85 6.44
CA GLY A 75 -1.16 -7.22 6.32
C GLY A 75 -0.99 -8.41 5.39
N VAL A 76 0.18 -8.50 4.76
CA VAL A 76 0.58 -9.68 3.99
C VAL A 76 1.44 -10.56 4.87
N ASP A 77 1.24 -11.87 4.81
CA ASP A 77 1.98 -12.82 5.62
C ASP A 77 3.47 -12.77 5.30
N ALA A 78 4.31 -12.93 6.32
CA ALA A 78 5.76 -12.80 6.18
C ALA A 78 6.37 -13.79 5.16
N GLU A 79 5.72 -14.94 4.95
CA GLU A 79 6.12 -15.95 3.98
C GLU A 79 5.74 -15.57 2.55
N GLU A 80 4.61 -14.88 2.35
CA GLU A 80 4.15 -14.45 1.03
C GLU A 80 4.90 -13.19 0.54
N GLN A 81 5.31 -12.31 1.45
CA GLN A 81 5.91 -11.02 1.10
C GLN A 81 7.14 -11.13 0.17
N PRO A 82 8.14 -11.98 0.43
CA PRO A 82 9.33 -12.09 -0.42
C PRO A 82 8.99 -12.56 -1.85
N LEU A 83 8.04 -13.49 -1.98
CA LEU A 83 7.61 -14.01 -3.27
C LEU A 83 6.92 -12.93 -4.11
N ILE A 84 6.04 -12.15 -3.48
CA ILE A 84 5.35 -11.04 -4.14
C ILE A 84 6.35 -9.94 -4.51
N LEU A 85 7.27 -9.57 -3.62
CA LEU A 85 8.30 -8.56 -3.89
C LEU A 85 9.19 -8.96 -5.06
N THR A 86 9.65 -10.22 -5.10
CA THR A 86 10.49 -10.73 -6.19
C THR A 86 9.77 -10.61 -7.53
N TYR A 87 8.51 -11.04 -7.59
CA TYR A 87 7.70 -10.91 -8.80
C TYR A 87 7.55 -9.44 -9.23
N LEU A 88 7.23 -8.55 -8.30
CA LEU A 88 7.06 -7.13 -8.59
C LEU A 88 8.36 -6.50 -9.08
N TRP A 89 9.52 -6.89 -8.53
CA TRP A 89 10.82 -6.44 -9.03
C TRP A 89 11.10 -6.92 -10.44
N ASP A 90 10.77 -8.15 -10.78
CA ASP A 90 10.98 -8.64 -12.15
C ASP A 90 10.12 -7.88 -13.17
N GLU A 91 8.92 -7.43 -12.78
CA GLU A 91 8.11 -6.53 -13.60
C GLU A 91 8.69 -5.11 -13.69
N GLU A 92 9.23 -4.56 -12.59
CA GLU A 92 9.87 -3.23 -12.58
C GLU A 92 11.20 -3.22 -13.37
N LYS A 93 11.98 -4.31 -13.33
CA LYS A 93 13.20 -4.49 -14.15
C LYS A 93 12.91 -4.43 -15.64
N LYS A 94 11.80 -5.03 -16.10
CA LYS A 94 11.34 -4.93 -17.51
C LYS A 94 11.06 -3.48 -17.93
N ARG A 95 10.75 -2.61 -16.97
CA ARG A 95 10.53 -1.17 -17.17
C ARG A 95 11.81 -0.33 -17.00
N GLY A 96 12.95 -0.99 -16.73
CA GLY A 96 14.25 -0.34 -16.52
C GLY A 96 14.49 0.18 -15.11
N ILE A 97 13.64 -0.16 -14.13
CA ILE A 97 13.80 0.25 -12.73
C ILE A 97 14.58 -0.85 -11.99
N GLN A 98 15.72 -0.50 -11.42
CA GLN A 98 16.51 -1.43 -10.63
C GLN A 98 15.95 -1.52 -9.19
N PRO A 99 15.96 -2.71 -8.58
CA PRO A 99 15.63 -2.83 -7.16
C PRO A 99 16.64 -2.02 -6.33
N PRO A 100 16.20 -1.40 -5.22
CA PRO A 100 17.11 -0.65 -4.37
C PRO A 100 18.15 -1.61 -3.76
N ASP A 101 19.40 -1.16 -3.71
CA ASP A 101 20.44 -1.89 -2.99
C ASP A 101 20.13 -1.78 -1.50
N MET A 102 19.87 -2.91 -0.85
CA MET A 102 19.51 -2.96 0.58
C MET A 102 20.69 -2.54 1.48
N SER A 103 21.90 -2.41 0.93
CA SER A 103 23.09 -1.92 1.64
C SER A 103 23.22 -0.39 1.62
N GLU A 104 22.61 0.28 0.64
CA GLU A 104 22.47 1.73 0.63
C GLU A 104 21.24 2.10 1.46
N GLY A 105 21.40 3.04 2.40
CA GLY A 105 20.27 3.46 3.23
C GLY A 105 19.10 3.87 2.36
N ILE A 106 17.98 3.14 2.44
CA ILE A 106 16.79 3.40 1.63
C ILE A 106 16.27 4.80 1.97
N ILE A 107 16.51 5.76 1.09
CA ILE A 107 15.99 7.12 1.24
C ILE A 107 14.50 7.07 0.91
N LEU A 108 13.67 7.28 1.93
CA LEU A 108 12.22 7.20 1.83
C LEU A 108 11.66 8.47 1.17
N SER A 109 10.78 8.32 0.19
CA SER A 109 10.17 9.44 -0.52
C SER A 109 8.97 10.09 0.21
N ASP A 110 8.73 9.74 1.48
CA ASP A 110 7.50 10.08 2.21
C ASP A 110 7.77 10.52 3.66
N GLU A 111 8.65 11.52 3.84
CA GLU A 111 8.63 12.38 5.03
C GLU A 111 8.29 13.82 4.61
N ASP A 112 6.98 14.11 4.53
CA ASP A 112 6.36 15.44 4.71
C ASP A 112 4.93 15.25 5.25
#